data_AF-A0A2K4ZEY1-F1
#
_entry.id   AF-A0A2K4ZEY1-F1
#
_cell.length_a   1.000
_cell.length_b   1.000
_cell.length_c   1.000
_cell.angle_alpha   90.00
_cell.angle_beta   90.00
_cell.angle_gamma   90.00
#
_symmetry.space_group_name_H-M   'P 1'
#
loop_
_entity.id
_entity.type
_entity.pdbx_description
1 polymer ?
#
loop_
_entity_poly.entity_id
_entity_poly.type
_entity_poly.pdbx_seq_one_letter_code
_entity_poly.pdbx_strand_id
1 'polypeptide(L)'
;MAFYDAFKDVINIAQKADNIDLYRKLLDLSRDALDLQNDVYKLSEENERLKKEISKEQEIIRHKEENYVTLKDDEQQIPYCSNCWGSDHKLIQLVNNKCFVCEKRWLEAHNRT
;
A
#
# COMPACT_ATOMS: atom_id res chain seq x y z
N MET A 1 17.74 11.23 -13.10
CA MET A 1 18.95 11.77 -13.79
C MET A 1 18.76 11.81 -15.31
N ALA A 2 18.37 10.71 -15.97
CA ALA A 2 18.18 10.68 -17.43
C ALA A 2 17.26 11.76 -18.03
N PHE A 3 16.16 12.12 -17.36
CA PHE A 3 15.23 13.15 -17.86
C PHE A 3 15.80 14.57 -17.77
N TYR A 4 16.61 14.85 -16.75
CA TYR A 4 17.26 16.16 -16.57
C TYR A 4 18.35 16.40 -17.62
N ASP A 5 19.12 15.36 -17.95
CA ASP A 5 20.17 15.42 -18.97
C ASP A 5 19.57 15.60 -20.38
N ALA A 6 18.55 14.81 -20.72
CA ALA A 6 17.81 14.98 -21.97
C ALA A 6 17.18 16.38 -22.09
N PHE A 7 16.66 16.91 -20.99
CA PHE A 7 16.07 18.24 -20.97
C PHE A 7 17.10 19.36 -21.16
N LYS A 8 18.29 19.22 -20.56
CA LYS A 8 19.40 20.17 -20.71
C LYS A 8 19.90 20.24 -22.15
N ASP A 9 19.94 19.13 -22.86
CA ASP A 9 20.32 19.08 -24.27
C ASP A 9 19.28 19.77 -25.17
N VAL A 10 17.99 19.58 -24.90
CA VAL A 10 16.92 20.28 -25.63
C VAL A 10 16.94 21.78 -25.37
N ILE A 11 17.24 22.21 -24.13
CA ILE A 11 17.45 23.62 -23.79
C ILE A 11 18.59 24.23 -24.62
N ASN A 12 19.73 23.54 -24.72
CA ASN A 12 20.88 24.01 -25.47
C ASN A 12 20.60 24.14 -26.98
N ILE A 13 19.73 23.29 -27.53
CA ILE A 13 19.29 23.34 -28.93
C ILE A 13 18.31 24.50 -29.14
N ALA A 14 17.36 24.70 -28.23
CA ALA A 14 16.35 25.76 -28.32
C ALA A 14 16.95 27.17 -28.16
N GLN A 15 17.97 27.34 -27.30
CA GLN A 15 18.69 28.61 -27.14
C GLN A 15 19.39 29.06 -28.43
N LYS A 16 19.83 28.12 -29.28
CA LYS A 16 20.44 28.43 -30.58
C LYS A 16 19.42 28.91 -31.62
N ALA A 17 18.12 28.70 -31.39
CA ALA A 17 17.04 29.05 -32.30
C ALA A 17 16.42 30.44 -32.04
N ASP A 18 16.92 31.18 -31.05
CA ASP A 18 16.53 32.56 -30.67
C ASP A 18 15.00 32.78 -30.47
N ASN A 19 14.28 31.70 -30.14
CA ASN A 19 12.83 31.70 -29.96
C ASN A 19 12.47 31.57 -28.48
N ILE A 20 12.44 32.71 -27.79
CA ILE A 20 12.19 32.82 -26.34
C ILE A 20 10.83 32.23 -25.94
N ASP A 21 9.82 32.32 -26.80
CA ASP A 21 8.49 31.75 -26.53
C ASP A 21 8.49 30.22 -26.59
N LEU A 22 9.27 29.64 -27.52
CA LEU A 22 9.47 28.19 -27.57
C LEU A 22 10.18 27.69 -26.30
N TYR A 23 11.16 28.45 -25.80
CA TYR A 23 11.87 28.13 -24.56
C TYR A 23 10.96 28.09 -23.33
N ARG A 24 10.07 29.08 -23.17
CA ARG A 24 9.10 29.09 -22.06
C ARG A 24 8.17 27.88 -22.10
N LYS A 25 7.61 27.56 -23.27
CA LYS A 25 6.74 26.38 -23.44
C LYS A 25 7.47 25.07 -23.13
N LEU A 26 8.75 24.97 -23.47
CA LEU A 26 9.57 23.79 -23.19
C LEU A 26 9.89 23.64 -21.71
N LEU A 27 10.16 24.74 -21.01
CA LEU A 27 10.30 24.77 -19.55
C LEU A 27 9.01 24.33 -18.85
N ASP A 28 7.87 24.87 -19.27
CA ASP A 28 6.57 24.54 -18.70
C ASP A 28 6.24 23.06 -18.93
N LEU A 29 6.42 22.56 -20.16
CA LEU A 29 6.20 21.16 -20.50
C LEU A 29 7.05 20.20 -19.66
N SER A 30 8.31 20.56 -19.39
CA SER A 30 9.19 19.71 -18.60
C SER A 30 8.88 19.72 -17.13
N ARG A 31 8.38 20.84 -16.62
CA ARG A 31 7.82 20.89 -15.27
C ARG A 31 6.61 19.96 -15.17
N ASP A 32 5.67 20.07 -16.12
CA ASP A 32 4.49 19.21 -16.17
C ASP A 32 4.86 17.73 -16.30
N ALA A 33 5.88 17.40 -17.12
CA ALA A 33 6.35 16.03 -17.29
C ALA A 33 7.02 15.46 -16.02
N LEU A 34 7.75 16.29 -15.27
CA LEU A 34 8.33 15.89 -13.99
C LEU A 34 7.25 15.67 -12.93
N ASP A 35 6.25 16.56 -12.87
CA ASP A 35 5.13 16.43 -11.95
C ASP A 35 4.33 15.15 -12.27
N LEU A 36 4.04 14.89 -13.55
CA LEU A 36 3.39 13.66 -13.99
C LEU A 36 4.21 12.41 -13.66
N GLN A 37 5.53 12.45 -13.83
CA GLN A 37 6.40 11.33 -13.46
C GLN A 37 6.35 11.03 -11.97
N ASN A 38 6.33 12.06 -11.12
CA ASN A 38 6.17 11.90 -9.68
C ASN A 38 4.81 11.30 -9.32
N ASP A 39 3.74 11.73 -9.98
CA ASP A 39 2.40 11.19 -9.75
C ASP A 39 2.28 9.74 -10.18
N VAL A 40 2.83 9.38 -11.35
CA VAL A 40 2.91 7.98 -11.79
C VAL A 40 3.67 7.12 -10.80
N TYR A 41 4.78 7.63 -10.24
CA TYR A 41 5.56 6.91 -9.24
C TYR A 41 4.74 6.66 -7.97
N LYS A 42 4.11 7.71 -7.42
CA LYS A 42 3.25 7.60 -6.21
C LYS A 42 2.09 6.64 -6.43
N LEU A 43 1.38 6.77 -7.56
CA LEU A 43 0.26 5.89 -7.90
C LEU A 43 0.71 4.44 -8.08
N SER A 44 1.89 4.20 -8.66
CA SER A 44 2.43 2.85 -8.81
C SER A 44 2.79 2.23 -7.45
N GLU A 45 3.43 3.00 -6.56
CA GLU A 45 3.73 2.57 -5.19
C GLU A 45 2.45 2.23 -4.41
N GLU A 46 1.44 3.09 -4.49
CA GLU A 46 0.15 2.84 -3.86
C GLU A 46 -0.56 1.61 -4.46
N ASN A 47 -0.52 1.44 -5.78
CA ASN A 47 -1.10 0.28 -6.45
C ASN A 47 -0.44 -1.02 -5.99
N GLU A 48 0.89 -1.04 -5.87
CA GLU A 48 1.61 -2.20 -5.34
C GLU A 48 1.27 -2.48 -3.88
N ARG A 49 1.16 -1.45 -3.04
CA ARG A 49 0.75 -1.59 -1.64
C ARG A 49 -0.66 -2.19 -1.54
N LEU A 50 -1.62 -1.63 -2.27
CA LEU A 50 -3.01 -2.11 -2.29
C LEU A 50 -3.10 -3.55 -2.82
N LYS A 51 -2.33 -3.90 -3.86
CA LYS A 51 -2.26 -5.29 -4.35
C LYS A 51 -1.76 -6.26 -3.28
N LYS A 52 -0.75 -5.87 -2.51
CA LYS A 52 -0.23 -6.68 -1.38
C LYS A 52 -1.25 -6.80 -0.25
N GLU A 53 -2.04 -5.76 0.01
CA GLU A 53 -3.13 -5.82 1.00
C GLU A 53 -4.24 -6.76 0.54
N ILE A 54 -4.67 -6.67 -0.73
CA ILE A 54 -5.68 -7.55 -1.33
C ILE A 54 -5.21 -9.01 -1.36
N SER A 55 -3.95 -9.27 -1.75
CA SER A 55 -3.44 -10.65 -1.83
C SER A 55 -3.49 -11.34 -0.47
N LYS A 56 -3.16 -10.62 0.61
CA LYS A 56 -3.27 -11.15 1.98
C LYS A 56 -4.71 -11.50 2.35
N GLU A 57 -5.69 -10.67 1.96
CA GLU A 57 -7.11 -10.98 2.25
C GLU A 57 -7.62 -12.18 1.43
N GLN A 58 -7.08 -12.42 0.22
CA GLN A 58 -7.45 -13.57 -0.62
C GLN A 58 -6.98 -14.92 -0.05
N GLU A 59 -5.95 -14.91 0.80
CA GLU A 59 -5.43 -16.11 1.46
C GLU A 59 -6.27 -16.50 2.70
N ILE A 60 -7.16 -15.63 3.17
CA ILE A 60 -7.95 -15.84 4.39
C ILE A 60 -9.32 -16.43 4.06
N ILE A 61 -9.65 -17.54 4.73
CA ILE A 61 -10.98 -18.11 4.76
C ILE A 61 -11.67 -17.66 6.04
N ARG A 62 -12.77 -16.92 5.89
CA ARG A 62 -13.62 -16.47 7.00
C ARG A 62 -14.74 -17.47 7.26
N HIS A 63 -14.77 -18.05 8.46
CA HIS A 63 -15.84 -18.93 8.91
C HIS A 63 -16.92 -18.06 9.58
N LYS A 64 -18.07 -17.85 8.95
CA LYS A 64 -19.07 -16.88 9.46
C LYS A 64 -19.77 -17.32 10.74
N GLU A 65 -19.86 -18.63 10.95
CA GLU A 65 -20.58 -19.23 12.08
C GLU A 65 -19.67 -19.44 13.30
N GLU A 66 -18.35 -19.44 13.09
CA GLU A 66 -17.36 -19.69 14.12
C GLU A 66 -16.39 -18.51 14.13
N ASN A 67 -16.14 -17.86 15.27
CA ASN A 67 -15.40 -16.58 15.36
C ASN A 67 -13.89 -16.67 15.05
N TYR A 68 -13.48 -17.40 14.02
CA TYR A 68 -12.11 -17.59 13.57
C TYR A 68 -11.96 -17.49 12.04
N VAL A 69 -10.72 -17.40 11.60
CA VAL A 69 -10.33 -17.47 10.20
C VAL A 69 -9.26 -18.55 10.03
N THR A 70 -9.17 -19.16 8.85
CA THR A 70 -8.08 -20.08 8.48
C THR A 70 -7.39 -19.59 7.23
N LEU A 71 -6.24 -20.19 6.90
CA LEU A 71 -5.54 -19.93 5.65
C LEU A 71 -5.97 -20.94 4.59
N LYS A 72 -6.12 -20.47 3.35
CA LYS A 72 -6.57 -21.29 2.22
C LYS A 72 -5.64 -22.46 1.92
N ASP A 73 -4.34 -22.26 2.08
CA ASP A 73 -3.29 -23.24 1.77
C ASP A 73 -2.71 -23.93 3.02
N ASP A 74 -3.40 -23.84 4.16
CA ASP A 74 -2.99 -24.52 5.40
C ASP A 74 -3.70 -25.87 5.55
N GLU A 75 -2.96 -26.96 5.35
CA GLU A 75 -3.47 -28.33 5.51
C GLU A 75 -3.98 -28.62 6.92
N GLN A 76 -3.41 -27.97 7.94
CA GLN A 76 -3.79 -28.17 9.34
C GLN A 76 -5.03 -27.36 9.72
N GLN A 77 -5.48 -26.43 8.85
CA GLN A 77 -6.60 -25.52 9.09
C GLN A 77 -6.52 -24.87 10.47
N ILE A 78 -5.35 -24.33 10.80
CA ILE A 78 -5.09 -23.71 12.10
C ILE A 78 -6.05 -22.54 12.28
N PRO A 79 -6.87 -22.50 13.36
CA PRO A 79 -7.81 -21.42 13.57
C PRO A 79 -7.11 -20.19 14.15
N TYR A 80 -7.31 -19.04 13.50
CA TYR A 80 -6.82 -17.73 13.94
C TYR A 80 -7.97 -16.83 14.36
N CYS A 81 -7.72 -15.90 15.28
CA CYS A 81 -8.75 -15.00 15.78
C CYS A 81 -9.27 -14.04 14.68
N SER A 82 -10.56 -14.14 14.38
CA SER A 82 -11.24 -13.29 13.39
C SER A 82 -11.19 -11.79 13.76
N ASN A 83 -11.30 -11.46 15.04
CA ASN A 83 -11.24 -10.08 15.52
C ASN A 83 -9.84 -9.48 15.38
N CYS A 84 -8.79 -10.23 15.74
CA CYS A 84 -7.39 -9.76 15.58
C CYS A 84 -7.01 -9.60 14.10
N TRP A 85 -7.51 -10.47 13.23
CA TRP A 85 -7.37 -10.29 11.79
C TRP A 85 -8.14 -9.06 11.30
N GLY A 86 -9.41 -8.92 11.65
CA GLY A 86 -10.27 -7.83 11.17
C GLY A 86 -9.89 -6.44 11.69
N SER A 87 -9.26 -6.35 12.87
CA SER A 87 -8.86 -5.06 13.46
C SER A 87 -7.41 -4.68 13.14
N ASP A 88 -6.48 -5.63 13.24
CA ASP A 88 -5.04 -5.34 13.16
C ASP A 88 -4.31 -6.11 12.04
N HIS A 89 -5.02 -6.91 11.24
CA HIS A 89 -4.43 -7.86 10.29
C HIS A 89 -3.39 -8.80 10.93
N LYS A 90 -3.62 -9.20 12.18
CA LYS A 90 -2.74 -10.13 12.93
C LYS A 90 -3.35 -11.52 12.99
N LEU A 91 -2.59 -12.51 12.50
CA LEU A 91 -2.91 -13.93 12.63
C LEU A 91 -2.51 -14.45 14.01
N ILE A 92 -3.40 -14.26 14.99
CA ILE A 92 -3.23 -14.78 16.35
C ILE A 92 -3.92 -16.13 16.45
N GLN A 93 -3.14 -17.21 16.57
CA GLN A 93 -3.66 -18.56 16.69
C GLN A 93 -4.56 -18.69 17.93
N LEU A 94 -5.69 -19.37 17.77
CA LEU A 94 -6.60 -19.68 18.87
C LEU A 94 -6.10 -20.92 19.62
N VAL A 95 -6.20 -20.88 20.94
CA VAL A 95 -5.94 -22.02 21.82
C VAL A 95 -7.22 -22.31 22.57
N ASN A 96 -7.76 -23.53 22.45
CA ASN A 96 -9.05 -23.92 23.03
C ASN A 96 -10.20 -22.92 22.70
N ASN A 97 -10.27 -22.47 21.44
CA ASN A 97 -11.23 -21.46 20.97
C ASN A 97 -11.14 -20.09 21.66
N LYS A 98 -10.03 -19.77 22.33
CA LYS A 98 -9.78 -18.48 22.99
C LYS A 98 -8.61 -17.74 22.38
N CYS A 99 -8.74 -16.40 22.34
CA CYS A 99 -7.68 -15.49 21.94
C CYS A 99 -7.17 -14.71 23.14
N PHE A 100 -5.95 -14.98 23.57
CA PHE A 100 -5.31 -14.31 24.71
C PHE A 100 -5.17 -12.79 24.52
N VAL A 101 -4.97 -12.33 23.29
CA VAL A 101 -4.85 -10.89 22.98
C VAL A 101 -6.19 -10.18 23.15
N CYS A 102 -7.29 -10.79 22.68
CA CYS A 102 -8.63 -10.22 22.85
C CYS A 102 -9.05 -10.23 24.33
N GLU A 103 -8.74 -11.30 25.06
CA GLU A 103 -9.02 -11.39 26.50
C GLU A 103 -8.27 -10.31 27.29
N LYS A 104 -6.98 -10.11 27.02
CA LYS A 104 -6.20 -9.04 27.63
C LYS A 104 -6.77 -7.65 27.32
N ARG A 105 -7.12 -7.38 26.06
CA ARG A 105 -7.75 -6.10 25.66
C ARG A 105 -9.07 -5.85 26.37
N TRP A 106 -9.89 -6.90 26.52
CA TRP A 106 -11.15 -6.82 27.23
C TRP A 106 -10.93 -6.48 28.71
N LEU A 107 -10.00 -7.16 29.39
CA LEU A 107 -9.64 -6.88 30.78
C LEU A 107 -9.11 -5.45 30.97
N GLU A 108 -8.23 -4.99 30.09
CA GLU A 108 -7.69 -3.62 30.13
C GLU A 108 -8.76 -2.55 29.93
N ALA A 109 -9.81 -2.83 29.15
CA ALA A 109 -10.92 -1.91 28.94
C ALA A 109 -11.84 -1.85 30.17
N HIS A 110 -12.05 -2.97 30.88
CA HIS A 110 -12.98 -3.07 32.01
C HIS A 110 -12.35 -2.77 33.37
N ASN A 111 -11.02 -2.84 33.51
CA ASN A 111 -10.31 -2.47 34.74
C ASN A 111 -9.91 -0.98 34.81
N ARG A 112 -10.39 -0.15 33.88
CA ARG A 112 -10.18 1.31 33.87
C ARG A 112 -11.35 2.10 34.48
N THR A 113 -12.17 1.45 35.31
CA THR A 113 -13.17 2.06 36.20
C THR A 113 -12.74 1.87 37.64
#